data_AF-A0A1J0GE40-F1
#
_entry.id   AF-A0A1J0GE40-F1
#
_cell.length_a   1.000
_cell.length_b   1.000
_cell.length_c   1.000
_cell.angle_alpha   90.00
_cell.angle_beta   90.00
_cell.angle_gamma   90.00
#
_symmetry.space_group_name_H-M   'P 1'
#
loop_
_entity.id
_entity.type
_entity.pdbx_description
1 polymer ?
#
loop_
_entity_poly.entity_id
_entity_poly.type
_entity_poly.pdbx_seq_one_letter_code
_entity_poly.pdbx_strand_id
1 'polypeptide(L)'
;MNQLVKEKLDKLIALFQEVSSEYKWEGSLTNHFTALTYTINNREFDKEKIKDVRKYINQNTGIFSNYRGTSNIILSALLSSKYESPKQEFDRILDYDKKMRKAGYKNNMYLPIASYALLTSCSGEGLDTRINKALEIYSETKKNHPWLTGGDDYPLSILLANSEDTVKNTIENMDECYKLLNENGFHKSNGLQFLSHILQFRKEENKVTVLRCKEIFDKLKDNNLKVYTGGYAMIGFLSLLGDKGYDAVDQVIEVVSILKSTKKYKWLTKETHLYTAAALVSDVFIQNIKNQKDLIQTTIGISIETLIAAQTVAIIAAASSTAAMASTSSS
;
A
#
# COMPACT_ATOMS: atom_id res chain seq x y z
N MET A 1 11.48 -2.52 -22.33
CA MET A 1 10.35 -2.91 -21.46
C MET A 1 9.95 -4.36 -21.68
N ASN A 2 9.79 -5.13 -20.60
CA ASN A 2 9.23 -6.49 -20.58
C ASN A 2 7.79 -6.50 -21.14
N GLN A 3 7.43 -7.53 -21.91
CA GLN A 3 6.14 -7.61 -22.60
C GLN A 3 4.94 -7.61 -21.65
N LEU A 4 4.99 -8.36 -20.54
CA LEU A 4 3.90 -8.39 -19.55
C LEU A 4 3.75 -7.05 -18.82
N VAL A 5 4.88 -6.37 -18.55
CA VAL A 5 4.85 -5.01 -17.98
C VAL A 5 4.16 -4.05 -18.95
N LYS A 6 4.49 -4.13 -20.24
CA LYS A 6 3.85 -3.31 -21.28
C LYS A 6 2.35 -3.56 -21.36
N GLU A 7 1.92 -4.82 -21.43
CA GLU A 7 0.51 -5.19 -21.53
C GLU A 7 -0.29 -4.71 -20.31
N LYS A 8 0.25 -4.87 -19.09
CA LYS A 8 -0.39 -4.34 -17.89
C LYS A 8 -0.42 -2.81 -17.87
N LEU A 9 0.62 -2.13 -18.34
CA LEU A 9 0.65 -0.67 -18.43
C LEU A 9 -0.42 -0.16 -19.40
N ASP A 10 -0.52 -0.76 -20.59
CA ASP A 10 -1.52 -0.39 -21.60
C ASP A 10 -2.94 -0.61 -21.07
N LYS A 11 -3.19 -1.75 -20.41
CA LYS A 11 -4.45 -2.05 -19.72
C LYS A 11 -4.76 -1.02 -18.64
N LEU A 12 -3.79 -0.66 -17.81
CA LEU A 12 -3.96 0.35 -16.77
C LEU A 12 -4.32 1.73 -17.35
N ILE A 13 -3.64 2.15 -18.42
CA ILE A 13 -3.90 3.45 -19.05
C ILE A 13 -5.32 3.50 -19.62
N ALA A 14 -5.73 2.46 -20.34
CA ALA A 14 -7.08 2.34 -20.88
C ALA A 14 -8.14 2.32 -19.77
N LEU A 15 -7.92 1.50 -18.74
CA LEU A 15 -8.88 1.38 -17.64
C LEU A 15 -8.96 2.67 -16.80
N PHE A 16 -7.84 3.37 -16.58
CA PHE A 16 -7.89 4.64 -15.88
C PHE A 16 -8.71 5.69 -16.66
N GLN A 17 -8.68 5.65 -17.99
CA GLN A 17 -9.53 6.49 -18.82
C GLN A 17 -11.02 6.15 -18.66
N GLU A 18 -11.36 4.86 -18.70
CA GLU A 18 -12.72 4.35 -18.51
C GLU A 18 -13.28 4.72 -17.12
N VAL A 19 -12.57 4.35 -16.05
CA VAL A 19 -12.95 4.67 -14.66
C VAL A 19 -13.13 6.17 -14.47
N SER A 20 -12.23 6.99 -15.04
CA SER A 20 -12.36 8.45 -14.96
C SER A 20 -13.57 9.01 -15.71
N SER A 21 -14.04 8.34 -16.76
CA SER A 21 -15.26 8.74 -17.47
C SER A 21 -16.54 8.35 -16.73
N GLU A 22 -16.51 7.23 -16.00
CA GLU A 22 -17.64 6.75 -15.21
C GLU A 22 -17.78 7.48 -13.86
N TYR A 23 -16.65 7.83 -13.24
CA TYR A 23 -16.58 8.52 -11.95
C TYR A 23 -15.99 9.94 -12.08
N LYS A 24 -16.62 10.78 -12.92
CA LYS A 24 -16.15 12.14 -13.24
C LYS A 24 -16.00 13.06 -12.02
N TRP A 25 -16.80 12.82 -10.99
CA TRP A 25 -16.85 13.63 -9.78
C TRP A 25 -15.93 13.11 -8.66
N GLU A 26 -15.26 11.98 -8.88
CA GLU A 26 -14.28 11.44 -7.95
C GLU A 26 -12.89 11.98 -8.22
N GLY A 27 -12.04 11.96 -7.20
CA GLY A 27 -10.65 12.41 -7.31
C GLY A 27 -9.88 11.58 -8.33
N SER A 28 -8.97 12.21 -9.06
CA SER A 28 -8.09 11.53 -10.02
C SER A 28 -7.31 10.38 -9.38
N LEU A 29 -6.89 10.54 -8.12
CA LEU A 29 -6.15 9.53 -7.37
C LEU A 29 -7.02 8.31 -6.99
N THR A 30 -8.30 8.48 -6.65
CA THR A 30 -9.20 7.36 -6.35
C THR A 30 -9.61 6.60 -7.62
N ASN A 31 -9.81 7.32 -8.72
CA ASN A 31 -10.05 6.72 -10.03
C ASN A 31 -8.83 5.92 -10.49
N HIS A 32 -7.63 6.49 -10.31
CA HIS A 32 -6.36 5.82 -10.60
C HIS A 32 -6.17 4.57 -9.75
N PHE A 33 -6.39 4.67 -8.44
CA PHE A 33 -6.31 3.53 -7.53
C PHE A 33 -7.25 2.39 -7.95
N THR A 34 -8.49 2.71 -8.32
CA THR A 34 -9.47 1.71 -8.79
C THR A 34 -8.96 1.00 -10.05
N ALA A 35 -8.47 1.75 -11.04
CA ALA A 35 -7.92 1.18 -12.26
C ALA A 35 -6.66 0.31 -12.00
N LEU A 36 -5.76 0.77 -11.13
CA LEU A 36 -4.56 0.03 -10.73
C LEU A 36 -4.93 -1.29 -10.04
N THR A 37 -5.86 -1.24 -9.10
CA THR A 37 -6.34 -2.40 -8.35
C THR A 37 -6.91 -3.48 -9.28
N TYR A 38 -7.81 -3.10 -10.20
CA TYR A 38 -8.39 -4.04 -11.17
C TYR A 38 -7.34 -4.58 -12.16
N THR A 39 -6.35 -3.78 -12.54
CA THR A 39 -5.25 -4.21 -13.41
C THR A 39 -4.33 -5.23 -12.72
N ILE A 40 -3.98 -4.99 -11.45
CA ILE A 40 -3.16 -5.91 -10.64
C ILE A 40 -3.90 -7.23 -10.44
N ASN A 41 -5.15 -7.18 -9.99
CA ASN A 41 -5.98 -8.37 -9.73
C ASN A 41 -6.48 -9.08 -11.01
N ASN A 42 -6.11 -8.57 -12.19
CA ASN A 42 -6.51 -9.08 -13.49
C ASN A 42 -8.01 -9.36 -13.60
N ARG A 43 -8.84 -8.46 -13.08
CA ARG A 43 -10.30 -8.50 -13.23
C ARG A 43 -10.76 -7.51 -14.29
N GLU A 44 -11.91 -7.81 -14.89
CA GLU A 44 -12.65 -6.86 -15.70
C GLU A 44 -13.32 -5.84 -14.79
N PHE A 45 -13.34 -4.59 -15.24
CA PHE A 45 -13.95 -3.51 -14.48
C PHE A 45 -15.48 -3.64 -14.50
N ASP A 46 -16.05 -3.65 -13.31
CA ASP A 46 -17.49 -3.76 -13.11
C ASP A 46 -17.97 -2.61 -12.21
N LYS A 47 -18.46 -1.56 -12.89
CA LYS A 47 -18.96 -0.35 -12.26
C LYS A 47 -20.15 -0.63 -11.33
N GLU A 48 -21.09 -1.47 -11.77
CA GLU A 48 -22.30 -1.71 -10.99
C GLU A 48 -21.99 -2.54 -9.74
N LYS A 49 -21.08 -3.53 -9.83
CA LYS A 49 -20.58 -4.25 -8.65
C LYS A 49 -19.93 -3.32 -7.63
N ILE A 50 -19.07 -2.39 -8.07
CA ILE A 50 -18.45 -1.40 -7.16
C ILE A 50 -19.53 -0.54 -6.51
N LYS A 51 -20.44 0.03 -7.30
CA LYS A 51 -21.52 0.91 -6.82
C LYS A 51 -22.42 0.20 -5.81
N ASP A 52 -22.72 -1.07 -6.05
CA ASP A 52 -23.47 -1.92 -5.15
C ASP A 52 -22.75 -2.13 -3.81
N VAL A 53 -21.44 -2.38 -3.84
CA VAL A 53 -20.63 -2.51 -2.63
C VAL A 53 -20.54 -1.18 -1.89
N ARG A 54 -20.36 -0.06 -2.59
CA ARG A 54 -20.34 1.29 -1.98
C ARG A 54 -21.65 1.59 -1.24
N LYS A 55 -22.78 1.29 -1.88
CA LYS A 55 -24.12 1.42 -1.29
C LYS A 55 -24.25 0.53 -0.06
N TYR A 56 -23.81 -0.72 -0.15
CA TYR A 56 -23.86 -1.67 0.95
C TYR A 56 -23.03 -1.20 2.16
N ILE A 57 -21.79 -0.73 1.94
CA ILE A 57 -20.95 -0.14 2.99
C ILE A 57 -21.68 1.04 3.66
N ASN A 58 -22.29 1.90 2.85
CA ASN A 58 -23.03 3.07 3.34
C ASN A 58 -24.29 2.72 4.14
N GLN A 59 -24.95 1.61 3.84
CA GLN A 59 -26.13 1.14 4.57
C GLN A 59 -25.78 0.45 5.88
N ASN A 60 -24.61 -0.20 5.96
CA ASN A 60 -24.20 -1.00 7.12
C ASN A 60 -23.22 -0.28 8.05
N THR A 61 -22.96 1.01 7.84
CA THR A 61 -22.08 1.81 8.70
C THR A 61 -22.73 3.13 9.10
N GLY A 62 -22.30 3.72 10.21
CA GLY A 62 -22.77 5.06 10.62
C GLY A 62 -22.34 6.16 9.66
N ILE A 63 -23.09 7.27 9.60
CA ILE A 63 -22.79 8.43 8.75
C ILE A 63 -21.47 9.14 9.09
N PHE A 64 -20.99 8.99 10.33
CA PHE A 64 -19.70 9.51 10.80
C PHE A 64 -18.61 8.42 10.89
N SER A 65 -18.83 7.26 10.27
CA SER A 65 -17.84 6.19 10.32
C SER A 65 -16.64 6.46 9.42
N ASN A 66 -15.48 5.89 9.79
CA ASN A 66 -14.27 5.95 8.97
C ASN A 66 -14.37 5.13 7.66
N TYR A 67 -15.48 4.42 7.44
CA TYR A 67 -15.81 3.69 6.21
C TYR A 67 -16.49 4.56 5.15
N ARG A 68 -16.68 5.86 5.41
CA ARG A 68 -17.23 6.84 4.46
C ARG A 68 -16.13 7.43 3.57
N GLY A 69 -16.55 8.20 2.56
CA GLY A 69 -15.65 8.95 1.69
C GLY A 69 -14.59 8.07 1.01
N THR A 70 -13.32 8.44 1.17
CA THR A 70 -12.16 7.77 0.56
C THR A 70 -12.08 6.28 0.88
N SER A 71 -12.31 5.88 2.14
CA SER A 71 -12.27 4.47 2.55
C SER A 71 -13.36 3.65 1.86
N ASN A 72 -14.54 4.23 1.63
CA ASN A 72 -15.62 3.58 0.89
C ASN A 72 -15.18 3.25 -0.55
N ILE A 73 -14.57 4.23 -1.22
CA ILE A 73 -14.09 4.08 -2.60
C ILE A 73 -12.99 3.02 -2.67
N ILE A 74 -11.99 3.10 -1.79
CA ILE A 74 -10.85 2.17 -1.79
C ILE A 74 -11.30 0.75 -1.47
N LEU A 75 -12.09 0.54 -0.41
CA LEU A 75 -12.55 -0.79 -0.03
C LEU A 75 -13.50 -1.40 -1.06
N SER A 76 -14.39 -0.60 -1.65
CA SER A 76 -15.28 -1.11 -2.71
C SER A 76 -14.51 -1.60 -3.93
N ALA A 77 -13.47 -0.88 -4.37
CA ALA A 77 -12.59 -1.31 -5.45
C ALA A 77 -11.81 -2.60 -5.08
N LEU A 78 -11.18 -2.63 -3.90
CA LEU A 78 -10.44 -3.80 -3.42
C LEU A 78 -11.32 -5.04 -3.34
N LEU A 79 -12.48 -4.94 -2.67
CA LEU A 79 -13.37 -6.06 -2.47
C LEU A 79 -13.96 -6.57 -3.80
N SER A 80 -14.40 -5.64 -4.67
CA SER A 80 -15.06 -6.00 -5.94
C SER A 80 -14.09 -6.62 -6.95
N SER A 81 -12.81 -6.22 -6.91
CA SER A 81 -11.75 -6.77 -7.76
C SER A 81 -11.19 -8.11 -7.27
N LYS A 82 -11.48 -8.53 -6.04
CA LYS A 82 -10.85 -9.73 -5.46
C LYS A 82 -11.84 -10.85 -5.17
N TYR A 83 -13.05 -10.50 -4.74
CA TYR A 83 -14.02 -11.45 -4.22
C TYR A 83 -15.27 -11.51 -5.10
N GLU A 84 -15.84 -12.71 -5.25
CA GLU A 84 -17.14 -12.90 -5.90
C GLU A 84 -18.27 -12.34 -5.04
N SER A 85 -18.17 -12.50 -3.70
CA SER A 85 -19.13 -12.03 -2.70
C SER A 85 -18.60 -10.86 -1.87
N PRO A 86 -18.32 -9.67 -2.46
CA PRO A 86 -17.66 -8.57 -1.75
C PRO A 86 -18.44 -8.03 -0.54
N LYS A 87 -19.78 -8.15 -0.55
CA LYS A 87 -20.65 -7.73 0.57
C LYS A 87 -20.42 -8.60 1.81
N GLN A 88 -20.28 -9.92 1.64
CA GLN A 88 -19.99 -10.86 2.73
C GLN A 88 -18.61 -10.62 3.33
N GLU A 89 -17.62 -10.32 2.49
CA GLU A 89 -16.26 -9.99 2.95
C GLU A 89 -16.23 -8.64 3.68
N PHE A 90 -17.09 -7.69 3.30
CA PHE A 90 -17.26 -6.46 4.06
C PHE A 90 -17.85 -6.71 5.46
N ASP A 91 -18.80 -7.63 5.59
CA ASP A 91 -19.34 -8.01 6.92
C ASP A 91 -18.24 -8.58 7.82
N ARG A 92 -17.32 -9.38 7.26
CA ARG A 92 -16.13 -9.87 7.97
C ARG A 92 -15.20 -8.72 8.38
N ILE A 93 -14.99 -7.72 7.52
CA ILE A 93 -14.23 -6.52 7.86
C ILE A 93 -14.85 -5.79 9.05
N LEU A 94 -16.19 -5.69 9.13
CA LEU A 94 -16.87 -5.08 10.27
C LEU A 94 -16.73 -5.90 11.55
N ASP A 95 -16.74 -7.23 11.47
CA ASP A 95 -16.45 -8.09 12.64
C ASP A 95 -15.00 -7.89 13.14
N TYR A 96 -14.04 -7.84 12.21
CA TYR A 96 -12.63 -7.61 12.55
C TYR A 96 -12.42 -6.23 13.16
N ASP A 97 -13.03 -5.18 12.60
CA ASP A 97 -13.01 -3.82 13.17
C ASP A 97 -13.55 -3.80 14.61
N LYS A 98 -14.66 -4.49 14.88
CA LYS A 98 -15.21 -4.61 16.24
C LYS A 98 -14.22 -5.28 17.20
N LYS A 99 -13.56 -6.37 16.78
CA LYS A 99 -12.57 -7.08 17.60
C LYS A 99 -11.32 -6.23 17.84
N MET A 100 -10.83 -5.54 16.81
CA MET A 100 -9.71 -4.60 16.93
C MET A 100 -10.01 -3.47 17.92
N ARG A 101 -11.18 -2.84 17.82
CA ARG A 101 -11.58 -1.79 18.78
C ARG A 101 -11.64 -2.30 20.21
N LYS A 102 -12.17 -3.52 20.42
CA LYS A 102 -12.19 -4.17 21.74
C LYS A 102 -10.79 -4.42 22.28
N ALA A 103 -9.83 -4.79 21.42
CA ALA A 103 -8.43 -4.98 21.81
C ALA A 103 -7.69 -3.67 22.14
N GLY A 104 -8.22 -2.51 21.72
CA GLY A 104 -7.66 -1.19 22.07
C GLY A 104 -7.23 -0.32 20.88
N TYR A 105 -7.50 -0.75 19.63
CA TYR A 105 -7.21 0.08 18.46
C TYR A 105 -8.07 1.34 18.45
N LYS A 106 -7.43 2.49 18.24
CA LYS A 106 -8.13 3.77 18.10
C LYS A 106 -8.94 3.83 16.81
N ASN A 107 -10.14 4.37 16.90
CA ASN A 107 -11.00 4.63 15.74
C ASN A 107 -10.48 5.82 14.91
N ASN A 108 -9.68 5.53 13.87
CA ASN A 108 -9.15 6.54 12.96
C ASN A 108 -9.40 6.12 11.49
N MET A 109 -9.04 7.00 10.54
CA MET A 109 -9.26 6.80 9.11
C MET A 109 -8.51 5.61 8.50
N TYR A 110 -7.50 5.06 9.18
CA TYR A 110 -6.69 3.94 8.71
C TYR A 110 -7.21 2.58 9.17
N LEU A 111 -8.04 2.56 10.21
CA LEU A 111 -8.63 1.34 10.76
C LEU A 111 -9.40 0.50 9.70
N PRO A 112 -10.14 1.08 8.73
CA PRO A 112 -10.75 0.31 7.64
C PRO A 112 -9.74 -0.49 6.80
N ILE A 113 -8.59 0.09 6.47
CA ILE A 113 -7.53 -0.58 5.69
C ILE A 113 -6.80 -1.61 6.57
N ALA A 114 -6.66 -1.34 7.86
CA ALA A 114 -6.11 -2.28 8.82
C ALA A 114 -7.00 -3.54 8.95
N SER A 115 -8.32 -3.37 9.03
CA SER A 115 -9.28 -4.49 9.02
C SER A 115 -9.24 -5.27 7.69
N TYR A 116 -9.02 -4.59 6.56
CA TYR A 116 -8.78 -5.25 5.27
C TYR A 116 -7.46 -6.04 5.24
N ALA A 117 -6.41 -5.52 5.89
CA ALA A 117 -5.15 -6.25 6.04
C ALA A 117 -5.37 -7.58 6.78
N LEU A 118 -6.18 -7.60 7.84
CA LEU A 118 -6.55 -8.85 8.54
C LEU A 118 -7.30 -9.80 7.62
N LEU A 119 -8.28 -9.29 6.87
CA LEU A 119 -9.08 -10.10 5.93
C LEU A 119 -8.21 -10.84 4.92
N THR A 120 -7.16 -10.18 4.44
CA THR A 120 -6.33 -10.71 3.38
C THR A 120 -5.13 -11.53 3.87
N SER A 121 -4.67 -11.31 5.10
CA SER A 121 -3.44 -11.94 5.62
C SER A 121 -3.65 -12.93 6.76
N CYS A 122 -4.86 -13.05 7.31
CA CYS A 122 -5.15 -13.93 8.44
C CYS A 122 -6.22 -14.96 8.09
N SER A 123 -5.92 -16.24 8.30
CA SER A 123 -6.94 -17.28 8.43
C SER A 123 -7.82 -16.99 9.65
N GLY A 124 -9.09 -17.44 9.65
CA GLY A 124 -9.98 -17.22 10.79
C GLY A 124 -9.45 -17.77 12.12
N GLU A 125 -8.66 -18.83 12.05
CA GLU A 125 -7.88 -19.37 13.18
C GLU A 125 -6.66 -18.46 13.46
N GLY A 126 -6.54 -17.98 14.70
CA GLY A 126 -5.45 -17.10 15.14
C GLY A 126 -5.73 -15.59 15.02
N LEU A 127 -6.97 -15.20 14.67
CA LEU A 127 -7.36 -13.80 14.53
C LEU A 127 -7.07 -12.95 15.78
N ASP A 128 -7.47 -13.41 16.97
CA ASP A 128 -7.27 -12.65 18.21
C ASP A 128 -5.77 -12.52 18.54
N THR A 129 -5.00 -13.59 18.32
CA THR A 129 -3.54 -13.57 18.45
C THR A 129 -2.91 -12.55 17.49
N ARG A 130 -3.35 -12.53 16.22
CA ARG A 130 -2.88 -11.57 15.20
C ARG A 130 -3.21 -10.14 15.61
N ILE A 131 -4.43 -9.86 16.05
CA ILE A 131 -4.88 -8.53 16.50
C ILE A 131 -4.04 -8.03 17.67
N ASN A 132 -3.84 -8.87 18.69
CA ASN A 132 -3.10 -8.48 19.90
C ASN A 132 -1.61 -8.27 19.61
N LYS A 133 -0.98 -9.21 18.88
CA LYS A 133 0.44 -9.09 18.49
C LYS A 133 0.69 -7.84 17.65
N ALA A 134 -0.20 -7.53 16.70
CA ALA A 134 -0.08 -6.33 15.89
C ALA A 134 -0.24 -5.04 16.71
N LEU A 135 -1.09 -5.05 17.74
CA LEU A 135 -1.27 -3.89 18.63
C LEU A 135 -0.02 -3.68 19.51
N GLU A 136 0.60 -4.78 19.95
CA GLU A 136 1.84 -4.74 20.71
C GLU A 136 3.01 -4.23 19.86
N ILE A 137 3.16 -4.71 18.61
CA ILE A 137 4.14 -4.18 17.64
C ILE A 137 3.93 -2.67 17.44
N TYR A 138 2.69 -2.22 17.19
CA TYR A 138 2.39 -0.80 17.04
C TYR A 138 2.75 0.00 18.31
N SER A 139 2.41 -0.52 19.48
CA SER A 139 2.60 0.17 20.76
C SER A 139 4.08 0.34 21.09
N GLU A 140 4.89 -0.71 20.92
CA GLU A 140 6.34 -0.65 21.13
C GLU A 140 7.02 0.24 20.08
N THR A 141 6.61 0.17 18.81
CA THR A 141 7.11 1.08 17.75
C THR A 141 6.81 2.54 18.10
N LYS A 142 5.59 2.84 18.54
CA LYS A 142 5.17 4.18 18.96
C LYS A 142 5.95 4.68 20.17
N LYS A 143 6.37 3.79 21.06
CA LYS A 143 7.20 4.12 22.23
C LYS A 143 8.62 4.50 21.82
N ASN A 144 9.20 3.77 20.86
CA ASN A 144 10.54 4.06 20.33
C ASN A 144 10.54 5.30 19.40
N HIS A 145 9.48 5.51 18.63
CA HIS A 145 9.38 6.57 17.62
C HIS A 145 8.07 7.38 17.72
N PRO A 146 7.84 8.10 18.82
CA PRO A 146 6.55 8.73 19.12
C PRO A 146 6.10 9.77 18.10
N TRP A 147 7.02 10.40 17.37
CA TRP A 147 6.71 11.43 16.37
C TRP A 147 6.48 10.87 14.97
N LEU A 148 6.95 9.66 14.70
CA LEU A 148 6.87 9.06 13.36
C LEU A 148 5.71 8.09 13.23
N THR A 149 5.34 7.43 14.32
CA THR A 149 4.35 6.35 14.30
C THR A 149 2.94 6.85 14.54
N GLY A 150 2.00 6.48 13.67
CA GLY A 150 0.63 6.96 13.66
C GLY A 150 -0.39 5.88 13.30
N GLY A 151 -1.65 6.30 13.08
CA GLY A 151 -2.69 5.35 12.69
C GLY A 151 -2.42 4.65 11.35
N ASP A 152 -1.63 5.29 10.50
CA ASP A 152 -1.11 4.80 9.23
C ASP A 152 -0.23 3.55 9.36
N ASP A 153 0.32 3.28 10.55
CA ASP A 153 1.13 2.08 10.81
C ASP A 153 0.29 0.84 11.17
N TYR A 154 -1.03 0.98 11.41
CA TYR A 154 -1.88 -0.18 11.76
C TYR A 154 -1.88 -1.27 10.69
N PRO A 155 -2.08 -0.99 9.38
CA PRO A 155 -2.09 -2.03 8.37
C PRO A 155 -0.76 -2.79 8.30
N LEU A 156 0.37 -2.08 8.41
CA LEU A 156 1.69 -2.71 8.36
C LEU A 156 1.98 -3.53 9.63
N SER A 157 1.58 -3.03 10.81
CA SER A 157 1.70 -3.79 12.07
C SER A 157 0.93 -5.11 12.02
N ILE A 158 -0.23 -5.14 11.36
CA ILE A 158 -1.01 -6.36 11.11
C ILE A 158 -0.26 -7.34 10.23
N LEU A 159 0.32 -6.86 9.13
CA LEU A 159 1.09 -7.71 8.22
C LEU A 159 2.36 -8.25 8.93
N LEU A 160 3.06 -7.43 9.72
CA LEU A 160 4.24 -7.82 10.48
C LEU A 160 3.93 -8.86 11.56
N ALA A 161 2.74 -8.77 12.17
CA ALA A 161 2.31 -9.74 13.16
C ALA A 161 2.21 -11.16 12.58
N ASN A 162 2.19 -11.33 11.24
CA ASN A 162 2.23 -12.62 10.55
C ASN A 162 3.53 -13.40 10.72
N SER A 163 4.64 -12.75 11.08
CA SER A 163 5.89 -13.45 11.39
C SER A 163 5.73 -14.33 12.63
N GLU A 164 6.52 -15.40 12.74
CA GLU A 164 6.68 -16.18 13.96
C GLU A 164 7.58 -15.48 15.00
N ASP A 165 8.30 -14.43 14.59
CA ASP A 165 9.20 -13.67 15.48
C ASP A 165 8.49 -13.06 16.68
N THR A 166 9.21 -12.93 17.79
CA THR A 166 8.71 -12.20 18.96
C THR A 166 8.58 -10.71 18.64
N VAL A 167 7.68 -10.00 19.33
CA VAL A 167 7.53 -8.55 19.15
C VAL A 167 8.87 -7.84 19.39
N LYS A 168 9.60 -8.24 20.44
CA LYS A 168 10.92 -7.70 20.75
C LYS A 168 11.88 -7.81 19.55
N ASN A 169 12.04 -9.01 18.98
CA ASN A 169 12.94 -9.22 17.84
C ASN A 169 12.50 -8.42 16.61
N THR A 170 11.18 -8.35 16.35
CA THR A 170 10.63 -7.54 15.26
C THR A 170 11.01 -6.07 15.42
N ILE A 171 10.85 -5.50 16.61
CA ILE A 171 11.19 -4.10 16.89
C ILE A 171 12.70 -3.86 16.80
N GLU A 172 13.53 -4.73 17.39
CA GLU A 172 14.99 -4.62 17.32
C GLU A 172 15.49 -4.66 15.86
N ASN A 173 14.95 -5.56 15.05
CA ASN A 173 15.28 -5.66 13.62
C ASN A 173 14.80 -4.45 12.81
N MET A 174 13.65 -3.87 13.15
CA MET A 174 13.14 -2.64 12.52
C MET A 174 14.05 -1.44 12.83
N ASP A 175 14.46 -1.30 14.09
CA ASP A 175 15.33 -0.20 14.54
C ASP A 175 16.74 -0.31 13.97
N GLU A 176 17.30 -1.53 13.91
CA GLU A 176 18.57 -1.78 13.22
C GLU A 176 18.48 -1.40 11.74
N CYS A 177 17.43 -1.85 11.05
CA CYS A 177 17.22 -1.57 9.64
C CYS A 177 17.05 -0.06 9.38
N TYR A 178 16.27 0.63 10.21
CA TYR A 178 16.09 2.09 10.15
C TYR A 178 17.44 2.82 10.27
N LYS A 179 18.28 2.41 11.22
CA LYS A 179 19.60 3.00 11.43
C LYS A 179 20.51 2.77 10.22
N LEU A 180 20.58 1.54 9.72
CA LEU A 180 21.39 1.20 8.55
C LEU A 180 20.94 1.96 7.29
N LEU A 181 19.65 2.10 7.05
CA LEU A 181 19.13 2.90 5.93
C LEU A 181 19.55 4.36 6.06
N ASN A 182 19.44 4.95 7.27
CA ASN A 182 19.88 6.32 7.51
C ASN A 182 21.39 6.50 7.29
N GLU A 183 22.21 5.55 7.75
CA GLU A 183 23.66 5.54 7.52
C GLU A 183 24.03 5.43 6.02
N ASN A 184 23.15 4.82 5.22
CA ASN A 184 23.30 4.71 3.77
C ASN A 184 22.64 5.86 2.99
N GLY A 185 22.32 6.98 3.65
CA GLY A 185 21.92 8.23 2.99
C GLY A 185 20.42 8.43 2.78
N PHE A 186 19.57 7.57 3.36
CA PHE A 186 18.14 7.83 3.42
C PHE A 186 17.82 8.83 4.55
N HIS A 187 17.00 9.84 4.27
CA HIS A 187 16.69 10.86 5.26
C HIS A 187 15.68 10.36 6.31
N LYS A 188 15.90 10.73 7.59
CA LYS A 188 14.96 10.43 8.68
C LYS A 188 13.58 11.03 8.40
N SER A 189 12.58 10.17 8.34
CA SER A 189 11.17 10.55 8.16
C SER A 189 10.25 9.37 8.49
N ASN A 190 8.94 9.59 8.51
CA ASN A 190 7.95 8.50 8.55
C ASN A 190 8.15 7.55 7.35
N GLY A 191 8.46 8.06 6.15
CA GLY A 191 8.80 7.21 5.00
C GLY A 191 10.01 6.28 5.21
N LEU A 192 11.03 6.69 5.97
CA LEU A 192 12.17 5.84 6.33
C LEU A 192 11.77 4.75 7.31
N GLN A 193 10.95 5.10 8.31
CA GLN A 193 10.36 4.14 9.23
C GLN A 193 9.53 3.10 8.46
N PHE A 194 8.63 3.54 7.60
CA PHE A 194 7.81 2.66 6.79
C PHE A 194 8.65 1.74 5.88
N LEU A 195 9.73 2.25 5.27
CA LEU A 195 10.68 1.41 4.54
C LEU A 195 11.31 0.33 5.44
N SER A 196 11.82 0.68 6.61
CA SER A 196 12.43 -0.29 7.55
C SER A 196 11.45 -1.39 7.98
N HIS A 197 10.15 -1.08 8.04
CA HIS A 197 9.10 -2.05 8.34
C HIS A 197 8.81 -2.96 7.14
N ILE A 198 8.73 -2.40 5.92
CA ILE A 198 8.59 -3.21 4.69
C ILE A 198 9.74 -4.20 4.55
N LEU A 199 10.96 -3.79 4.91
CA LEU A 199 12.14 -4.67 4.82
C LEU A 199 12.09 -5.84 5.80
N GLN A 200 11.14 -5.94 6.73
CA GLN A 200 10.97 -7.14 7.55
C GLN A 200 10.45 -8.35 6.75
N PHE A 201 9.91 -8.15 5.54
CA PHE A 201 9.50 -9.25 4.66
C PHE A 201 10.66 -9.80 3.79
N ARG A 202 11.89 -9.32 3.99
CA ARG A 202 13.09 -9.79 3.27
C ARG A 202 13.43 -11.24 3.64
N LYS A 203 14.15 -11.93 2.75
CA LYS A 203 14.76 -13.23 3.07
C LYS A 203 16.20 -13.07 3.55
N GLU A 204 16.87 -12.03 3.08
CA GLU A 204 18.28 -11.76 3.30
C GLU A 204 18.55 -10.88 4.53
N GLU A 205 19.81 -10.80 4.95
CA GLU A 205 20.22 -9.96 6.07
C GLU A 205 19.97 -8.46 5.81
N ASN A 206 19.79 -7.70 6.90
CA ASN A 206 19.56 -6.26 6.87
C ASN A 206 20.57 -5.52 5.97
N LYS A 207 21.86 -5.82 6.09
CA LYS A 207 22.92 -5.16 5.32
C LYS A 207 22.75 -5.36 3.81
N VAL A 208 22.42 -6.58 3.37
CA VAL A 208 22.25 -6.90 1.95
C VAL A 208 21.08 -6.12 1.37
N THR A 209 19.94 -6.15 2.05
CA THR A 209 18.72 -5.49 1.57
C THR A 209 18.84 -3.96 1.62
N VAL A 210 19.53 -3.40 2.62
CA VAL A 210 19.79 -1.95 2.72
C VAL A 210 20.70 -1.46 1.58
N LEU A 211 21.76 -2.19 1.25
CA LEU A 211 22.62 -1.86 0.11
C LEU A 211 21.83 -1.92 -1.20
N ARG A 212 21.00 -2.94 -1.38
CA ARG A 212 20.08 -3.02 -2.54
C ARG A 212 19.14 -1.82 -2.60
N CYS A 213 18.56 -1.40 -1.48
CA CYS A 213 17.74 -0.18 -1.43
C CYS A 213 18.53 1.04 -1.89
N LYS A 214 19.78 1.17 -1.44
CA LYS A 214 20.67 2.28 -1.83
C LYS A 214 20.95 2.28 -3.33
N GLU A 215 21.28 1.13 -3.90
CA GLU A 215 21.55 1.00 -5.33
C GLU A 215 20.31 1.29 -6.19
N ILE A 216 19.13 0.84 -5.76
CA ILE A 216 17.86 1.19 -6.40
C ILE A 216 17.61 2.71 -6.31
N PHE A 217 17.83 3.31 -5.13
CA PHE A 217 17.68 4.75 -4.93
C PHE A 217 18.60 5.55 -5.87
N ASP A 218 19.87 5.18 -5.93
CA ASP A 218 20.87 5.84 -6.79
C ASP A 218 20.52 5.70 -8.26
N LYS A 219 20.14 4.49 -8.70
CA LYS A 219 19.75 4.25 -10.09
C LYS A 219 18.53 5.07 -10.51
N LEU A 220 17.53 5.23 -9.63
CA LEU A 220 16.40 6.14 -9.87
C LEU A 220 16.86 7.60 -9.99
N LYS A 221 17.74 8.04 -9.08
CA LYS A 221 18.28 9.40 -9.05
C LYS A 221 19.11 9.71 -10.31
N ASP A 222 19.98 8.80 -10.73
CA ASP A 222 20.82 8.92 -11.92
C ASP A 222 20.00 8.99 -13.22
N ASN A 223 18.79 8.42 -13.20
CA ASN A 223 17.80 8.53 -14.27
C ASN A 223 16.85 9.73 -14.11
N ASN A 224 17.24 10.74 -13.32
CA ASN A 224 16.47 11.96 -13.07
C ASN A 224 15.07 11.71 -12.46
N LEU A 225 14.89 10.60 -11.75
CA LEU A 225 13.68 10.33 -10.96
C LEU A 225 13.93 10.73 -9.52
N LYS A 226 13.35 11.86 -9.13
CA LYS A 226 13.41 12.33 -7.74
C LYS A 226 12.58 11.40 -6.85
N VAL A 227 13.25 10.75 -5.90
CA VAL A 227 12.61 9.95 -4.86
C VAL A 227 12.47 10.80 -3.60
N TYR A 228 11.24 11.14 -3.25
CA TYR A 228 10.90 11.78 -1.99
C TYR A 228 10.76 10.72 -0.89
N THR A 229 10.77 11.13 0.37
CA THR A 229 10.62 10.21 1.52
C THR A 229 9.34 9.37 1.45
N GLY A 230 8.23 9.92 0.95
CA GLY A 230 6.99 9.15 0.70
C GLY A 230 7.14 8.05 -0.38
N GLY A 231 8.11 8.20 -1.28
CA GLY A 231 8.45 7.20 -2.30
C GLY A 231 9.36 6.07 -1.81
N TYR A 232 9.87 6.11 -0.57
CA TYR A 232 10.77 5.08 -0.04
C TYR A 232 10.12 3.70 0.02
N ALA A 233 8.81 3.61 0.23
CA ALA A 233 8.08 2.34 0.21
C ALA A 233 8.26 1.56 -1.10
N MET A 234 8.34 2.29 -2.23
CA MET A 234 8.51 1.68 -3.54
C MET A 234 9.89 1.03 -3.68
N ILE A 235 10.91 1.66 -3.11
CA ILE A 235 12.25 1.06 -3.01
C ILE A 235 12.20 -0.21 -2.18
N GLY A 236 11.44 -0.20 -1.09
CA GLY A 236 11.17 -1.38 -0.27
C GLY A 236 10.63 -2.53 -1.11
N PHE A 237 9.53 -2.31 -1.83
CA PHE A 237 8.92 -3.34 -2.67
C PHE A 237 9.87 -3.90 -3.73
N LEU A 238 10.61 -3.04 -4.43
CA LEU A 238 11.59 -3.48 -5.41
C LEU A 238 12.74 -4.27 -4.77
N SER A 239 13.18 -3.89 -3.57
CA SER A 239 14.25 -4.60 -2.86
C SER A 239 13.84 -6.00 -2.41
N LEU A 240 12.55 -6.22 -2.12
CA LEU A 240 12.00 -7.54 -1.74
C LEU A 240 11.99 -8.54 -2.90
N LEU A 241 12.25 -8.09 -4.13
CA LEU A 241 12.38 -8.95 -5.31
C LEU A 241 13.75 -9.64 -5.40
N GLY A 242 14.63 -9.44 -4.41
CA GLY A 242 15.98 -10.00 -4.45
C GLY A 242 16.80 -9.38 -5.58
N ASP A 243 17.63 -10.20 -6.22
CA ASP A 243 18.46 -9.80 -7.37
C ASP A 243 17.62 -9.32 -8.57
N LYS A 244 16.38 -9.78 -8.69
CA LYS A 244 15.46 -9.30 -9.74
C LYS A 244 15.03 -7.84 -9.52
N GLY A 245 15.28 -7.27 -8.35
CA GLY A 245 15.04 -5.86 -8.05
C GLY A 245 15.80 -4.91 -8.99
N TYR A 246 17.00 -5.31 -9.44
CA TYR A 246 17.82 -4.50 -10.36
C TYR A 246 17.24 -4.42 -11.77
N ASP A 247 16.66 -5.52 -12.26
CA ASP A 247 15.94 -5.54 -13.53
C ASP A 247 14.59 -4.81 -13.41
N ALA A 248 13.92 -4.97 -12.26
CA ALA A 248 12.65 -4.31 -11.99
C ALA A 248 12.79 -2.79 -11.99
N VAL A 249 13.87 -2.23 -11.42
CA VAL A 249 14.06 -0.77 -11.42
C VAL A 249 14.23 -0.18 -12.83
N ASP A 250 14.84 -0.91 -13.78
CA ASP A 250 14.88 -0.48 -15.19
C ASP A 250 13.48 -0.40 -15.80
N GLN A 251 12.66 -1.42 -15.54
CA GLN A 251 11.26 -1.42 -15.98
C GLN A 251 10.48 -0.26 -15.36
N VAL A 252 10.72 0.06 -14.08
CA VAL A 252 10.09 1.19 -13.40
C VAL A 252 10.46 2.52 -14.08
N ILE A 253 11.73 2.72 -14.43
CA ILE A 253 12.17 3.94 -15.12
C ILE A 253 11.45 4.11 -16.46
N GLU A 254 11.38 3.04 -17.26
CA GLU A 254 10.66 3.04 -18.55
C GLU A 254 9.16 3.36 -18.37
N VAL A 255 8.50 2.69 -17.41
CA VAL A 255 7.07 2.91 -17.14
C VAL A 255 6.80 4.35 -16.68
N VAL A 256 7.63 4.91 -15.78
CA VAL A 256 7.49 6.30 -15.34
C VAL A 256 7.60 7.28 -16.52
N SER A 257 8.51 7.02 -17.47
CA SER A 257 8.65 7.84 -18.67
C SER A 257 7.37 7.85 -19.50
N ILE A 258 6.78 6.67 -19.73
CA ILE A 258 5.52 6.52 -20.47
C ILE A 258 4.38 7.23 -19.74
N LEU A 259 4.24 7.04 -18.42
CA LEU A 259 3.20 7.70 -17.63
C LEU A 259 3.31 9.23 -17.71
N LYS A 260 4.51 9.80 -17.60
CA LYS A 260 4.73 11.25 -17.74
C LYS A 260 4.31 11.80 -19.12
N SER A 261 4.52 11.01 -20.18
CA SER A 261 4.15 11.39 -21.54
C SER A 261 2.64 11.24 -21.81
N THR A 262 1.95 10.40 -21.04
CA THR A 262 0.54 10.08 -21.23
C THR A 262 -0.36 11.21 -20.72
N LYS A 263 -1.20 11.78 -21.62
CA LYS A 263 -2.01 12.99 -21.36
C LYS A 263 -2.82 12.93 -20.05
N LYS A 264 -3.47 11.79 -19.76
CA LYS A 264 -4.31 11.63 -18.55
C LYS A 264 -3.49 11.60 -17.25
N TYR A 265 -2.27 11.09 -17.31
CA TYR A 265 -1.36 10.97 -16.17
C TYR A 265 -0.62 12.28 -15.85
N LYS A 266 -0.62 13.27 -16.74
CA LYS A 266 0.00 14.59 -16.49
C LYS A 266 -0.55 15.31 -15.24
N TRP A 267 -1.79 15.00 -14.85
CA TRP A 267 -2.46 15.58 -13.68
C TRP A 267 -2.15 14.82 -12.37
N LEU A 268 -1.52 13.65 -12.45
CA LEU A 268 -1.07 12.91 -11.27
C LEU A 268 0.35 13.34 -10.87
N THR A 269 0.67 13.22 -9.59
CA THR A 269 1.96 13.66 -9.07
C THR A 269 3.09 12.74 -9.54
N LYS A 270 4.33 13.26 -9.53
CA LYS A 270 5.53 12.45 -9.82
C LYS A 270 5.65 11.25 -8.87
N GLU A 271 5.21 11.41 -7.62
CA GLU A 271 5.15 10.35 -6.63
C GLU A 271 4.15 9.27 -7.04
N THR A 272 2.94 9.65 -7.49
CA THR A 272 1.97 8.67 -8.02
C THR A 272 2.50 7.94 -9.24
N HIS A 273 3.27 8.58 -10.14
CA HIS A 273 3.89 7.88 -11.28
C HIS A 273 4.88 6.81 -10.83
N LEU A 274 5.82 7.17 -9.94
CA LEU A 274 6.82 6.23 -9.43
C LEU A 274 6.17 5.07 -8.68
N TYR A 275 5.19 5.38 -7.84
CA TYR A 275 4.39 4.41 -7.12
C TYR A 275 3.63 3.46 -8.05
N THR A 276 2.98 3.99 -9.08
CA THR A 276 2.25 3.17 -10.05
C THR A 276 3.18 2.22 -10.78
N ALA A 277 4.34 2.74 -11.22
CA ALA A 277 5.33 1.96 -11.93
C ALA A 277 5.87 0.82 -11.06
N ALA A 278 6.30 1.12 -9.83
CA ALA A 278 6.86 0.09 -8.97
C ALA A 278 5.80 -0.90 -8.46
N ALA A 279 4.53 -0.50 -8.27
CA ALA A 279 3.45 -1.44 -7.98
C ALA A 279 3.20 -2.41 -9.14
N LEU A 280 3.05 -1.87 -10.36
CA LEU A 280 2.79 -2.65 -11.57
C LEU A 280 3.94 -3.61 -11.91
N VAL A 281 5.18 -3.11 -11.84
CA VAL A 281 6.38 -3.91 -12.10
C VAL A 281 6.56 -4.97 -11.01
N SER A 282 6.40 -4.63 -9.73
CA SER A 282 6.52 -5.62 -8.65
C SER A 282 5.51 -6.74 -8.80
N ASP A 283 4.27 -6.44 -9.18
CA ASP A 283 3.24 -7.46 -9.44
C ASP A 283 3.66 -8.42 -10.57
N VAL A 284 4.14 -7.90 -11.71
CA VAL A 284 4.64 -8.75 -12.81
C VAL A 284 5.80 -9.64 -12.36
N PHE A 285 6.76 -9.07 -11.65
CA PHE A 285 7.92 -9.81 -11.18
C PHE A 285 7.54 -10.88 -10.16
N ILE A 286 6.64 -10.58 -9.23
CA ILE A 286 6.12 -11.56 -8.27
C ILE A 286 5.36 -12.68 -8.99
N GLN A 287 4.52 -12.37 -9.99
CA GLN A 287 3.79 -13.39 -10.75
C GLN A 287 4.74 -14.32 -11.52
N ASN A 288 5.79 -13.78 -12.12
CA ASN A 288 6.79 -14.58 -12.81
C ASN A 288 7.59 -15.50 -11.88
N ILE A 289 7.71 -15.15 -10.59
CA ILE A 289 8.34 -16.02 -9.59
C ILE A 289 7.31 -17.03 -9.01
N LYS A 290 6.03 -16.65 -8.87
CA LYS A 290 4.93 -17.51 -8.33
C LYS A 290 4.70 -18.80 -9.11
N ASN A 291 5.12 -18.87 -10.37
CA ASN A 291 5.17 -20.13 -11.12
C ASN A 291 6.05 -21.22 -10.46
N GLN A 292 6.75 -20.90 -9.36
CA GLN A 292 7.52 -21.81 -8.51
C GLN A 292 6.83 -22.25 -7.19
N LYS A 293 5.53 -21.94 -6.95
CA LYS A 293 4.76 -22.34 -5.73
C LYS A 293 5.37 -21.92 -4.37
N ASP A 294 5.96 -20.74 -4.28
CA ASP A 294 6.52 -20.24 -3.00
C ASP A 294 5.46 -19.44 -2.20
N LEU A 295 5.07 -19.95 -1.02
CA LEU A 295 4.08 -19.34 -0.12
C LEU A 295 4.47 -17.91 0.29
N ILE A 296 5.76 -17.63 0.42
CA ILE A 296 6.30 -16.32 0.84
C ILE A 296 5.91 -15.23 -0.16
N GLN A 297 5.83 -15.55 -1.44
CA GLN A 297 5.53 -14.58 -2.52
C GLN A 297 4.06 -14.20 -2.57
N THR A 298 3.17 -15.10 -2.11
CA THR A 298 1.75 -14.77 -1.93
C THR A 298 1.58 -13.76 -0.81
N THR A 299 2.31 -13.92 0.30
CA THR A 299 2.31 -12.95 1.40
C THR A 299 2.86 -11.58 0.96
N ILE A 300 3.98 -11.55 0.21
CA ILE A 300 4.53 -10.28 -0.33
C ILE A 300 3.51 -9.55 -1.22
N GLY A 301 2.82 -10.27 -2.13
CA GLY A 301 1.81 -9.65 -3.01
C GLY A 301 0.62 -9.08 -2.25
N ILE A 302 0.11 -9.79 -1.24
CA ILE A 302 -0.99 -9.32 -0.38
C ILE A 302 -0.57 -8.09 0.44
N SER A 303 0.66 -8.11 0.96
CA SER A 303 1.22 -6.97 1.68
C SER A 303 1.33 -5.74 0.77
N ILE A 304 1.82 -5.89 -0.46
CA ILE A 304 1.95 -4.79 -1.41
C ILE A 304 0.58 -4.15 -1.70
N GLU A 305 -0.46 -4.93 -2.02
CA GLU A 305 -1.81 -4.40 -2.26
C GLU A 305 -2.35 -3.60 -1.06
N THR A 306 -2.19 -4.15 0.14
CA THR A 306 -2.64 -3.50 1.38
C THR A 306 -1.88 -2.20 1.66
N LEU A 307 -0.57 -2.22 1.46
CA LEU A 307 0.28 -1.04 1.68
C LEU A 307 0.02 0.03 0.62
N ILE A 308 -0.26 -0.37 -0.62
CA ILE A 308 -0.73 0.51 -1.69
C ILE A 308 -2.03 1.22 -1.26
N ALA A 309 -3.01 0.48 -0.76
CA ALA A 309 -4.25 1.05 -0.25
C ALA A 309 -4.00 2.04 0.91
N ALA A 310 -3.16 1.67 1.87
CA ALA A 310 -2.83 2.51 3.01
C ALA A 310 -2.15 3.83 2.60
N GLN A 311 -1.19 3.77 1.69
CA GLN A 311 -0.52 4.97 1.16
C GLN A 311 -1.46 5.87 0.38
N THR A 312 -2.37 5.30 -0.40
CA THR A 312 -3.38 6.07 -1.14
C THR A 312 -4.28 6.86 -0.18
N VAL A 313 -4.72 6.24 0.93
CA VAL A 313 -5.47 6.94 2.00
C VAL A 313 -4.64 8.07 2.60
N ALA A 314 -3.37 7.82 2.93
CA ALA A 314 -2.49 8.82 3.52
C ALA A 314 -2.29 10.06 2.62
N ILE A 315 -2.05 9.85 1.31
CA ILE A 315 -1.89 10.95 0.33
C ILE A 315 -3.16 11.80 0.23
N ILE A 316 -4.33 11.17 0.18
CA ILE A 316 -5.62 11.89 0.09
C ILE A 316 -5.91 12.68 1.38
N ALA A 317 -5.61 12.09 2.53
CA ALA A 317 -5.78 12.74 3.83
C ALA A 317 -4.88 13.98 3.97
N ALA A 318 -3.62 13.88 3.56
CA ALA A 318 -2.68 15.01 3.57
C ALA A 318 -3.11 16.15 2.63
N ALA A 319 -3.66 15.83 1.46
CA ALA A 319 -4.19 16.85 0.55
C ALA A 319 -5.41 17.57 1.16
N SER A 320 -6.28 16.83 1.86
CA SER A 320 -7.49 17.39 2.48
C SER A 320 -7.19 18.32 3.65
N SER A 321 -6.15 18.03 4.46
CA SER A 321 -5.76 18.89 5.57
C SER A 321 -5.15 20.22 5.10
N THR A 322 -4.38 20.21 4.00
CA THR A 322 -3.82 21.45 3.43
C THR A 322 -4.89 22.39 2.88
N ALA A 323 -5.96 21.87 2.28
CA ALA A 323 -7.08 22.67 1.79
C ALA A 323 -7.86 23.36 2.94
N ALA A 324 -8.06 22.66 4.06
CA ALA A 324 -8.72 23.21 5.24
C ALA A 324 -7.90 24.35 5.86
N MET A 325 -6.58 24.18 6.00
CA MET A 325 -5.70 25.24 6.54
C MET A 325 -5.66 26.49 5.63
N ALA A 326 -5.66 26.30 4.31
CA ALA A 326 -5.71 27.41 3.36
C ALA A 326 -7.00 28.23 3.51
N SER A 327 -8.15 27.55 3.68
CA SER A 327 -9.44 28.22 3.90
C SER A 327 -9.53 28.99 5.22
N THR A 328 -8.86 28.52 6.28
CA THR A 328 -8.79 29.22 7.57
C THR A 328 -7.78 30.38 7.56
N SER A 329 -6.78 30.35 6.69
CA SER A 329 -5.83 31.47 6.53
C SER A 329 -6.36 32.61 5.64
N SER A 330 -7.47 32.35 4.93
CA SER A 330 -8.18 33.33 4.11
C SER A 330 -9.46 33.86 4.76
N SER A 331 -9.65 33.61 6.06
CA SER A 331 -10.78 34.10 6.87
C SER A 331 -10.36 35.22 7.81
#